data_AF-A0A3L6VVX7-F1
#
_entry.id   AF-A0A3L6VVX7-F1
#
_cell.length_a   1.000
_cell.length_b   1.000
_cell.length_c   1.000
_cell.angle_alpha   90.00
_cell.angle_beta   90.00
_cell.angle_gamma   90.00
#
_symmetry.space_group_name_H-M   'P 1'
#
loop_
_entity.id
_entity.type
_entity.pdbx_description
1 polymer ?
#
loop_
_entity_poly.entity_id
_entity_poly.type
_entity_poly.pdbx_seq_one_letter_code
_entity_poly.pdbx_strand_id
1 'polypeptide(L)'
;MHGTSNGALGSFAAALKDIHDAQAHEQRYMRDQHARYLEQVREAQQVELKSLADKHASQLAAFFEDVQRSTAQIDVEAGALMEKKRQWEMVEQRVHEAVEKLSHSVIKLNVGGRIFAIPKETLLKFEGSYFHAMFCEGLPPLKKQRLMKTLDYLNLEVLEWDASASVGITDGTILISEDKRTVSFALSIADESGFIQANRPVDRVSIQLVSRGNTLNDMPLTYIGLEAFQRDGDVDSVVSYNICSGEVSRGHLCEDIPRGQTFVDGDILTIVYNRQDKTIHFAKNGLDMGICLEDVPEKKYYPYVDTNCDGICLSLAS
;
A
#
# COMPACT_ATOMS: atom_id res chain seq x y z
N MET A 1 -52.88 -45.04 -105.07
CA MET A 1 -52.05 -45.60 -103.99
C MET A 1 -50.97 -44.60 -103.64
N HIS A 2 -50.92 -44.22 -102.35
CA HIS A 2 -49.83 -43.57 -101.59
C HIS A 2 -49.17 -42.30 -102.18
N GLY A 3 -48.92 -41.24 -101.42
CA GLY A 3 -48.94 -41.06 -99.96
C GLY A 3 -48.00 -39.90 -99.62
N THR A 4 -48.60 -38.82 -99.14
CA THR A 4 -48.06 -37.76 -98.28
C THR A 4 -46.63 -37.92 -97.73
N SER A 5 -45.71 -37.02 -98.10
CA SER A 5 -44.40 -36.89 -97.43
C SER A 5 -43.81 -35.47 -97.41
N ASN A 6 -44.63 -34.42 -97.22
CA ASN A 6 -44.10 -33.05 -97.06
C ASN A 6 -44.50 -32.32 -95.76
N GLY A 7 -45.35 -32.91 -94.90
CA GLY A 7 -45.80 -32.30 -93.64
C GLY A 7 -44.95 -32.64 -92.41
N ALA A 8 -44.24 -33.77 -92.41
CA ALA A 8 -43.53 -34.29 -91.23
C ALA A 8 -42.18 -33.57 -90.96
N LEU A 9 -41.48 -33.11 -92.01
CA LEU A 9 -40.20 -32.40 -91.87
C LEU A 9 -40.38 -30.96 -91.34
N GLY A 10 -41.47 -30.27 -91.70
CA GLY A 10 -41.79 -28.94 -91.17
C GLY A 10 -42.17 -28.95 -89.69
N SER A 11 -42.86 -30.01 -89.24
CA SER A 11 -43.27 -30.18 -87.82
C SER A 11 -42.08 -30.47 -86.90
N PHE A 12 -41.07 -31.20 -87.36
CA PHE A 12 -39.88 -31.52 -86.56
C PHE A 12 -38.94 -30.32 -86.42
N ALA A 13 -38.75 -29.55 -87.51
CA ALA A 13 -37.98 -28.31 -87.47
C ALA A 13 -38.61 -27.24 -86.57
N ALA A 14 -39.96 -27.15 -86.55
CA ALA A 14 -40.68 -26.29 -85.63
C ALA A 14 -40.48 -26.71 -84.16
N ALA A 15 -40.61 -28.00 -83.85
CA ALA A 15 -40.41 -28.52 -82.49
C ALA A 15 -38.97 -28.31 -81.97
N LEU A 16 -37.95 -28.46 -82.83
CA LEU A 16 -36.56 -28.18 -82.46
C LEU A 16 -36.31 -26.69 -82.18
N LYS A 17 -36.96 -25.81 -82.94
CA LYS A 17 -36.90 -24.36 -82.72
C LYS A 17 -37.55 -23.99 -81.38
N ASP A 18 -38.71 -24.56 -81.06
CA ASP A 18 -39.39 -24.32 -79.78
C ASP A 18 -38.56 -24.80 -78.58
N ILE A 19 -37.88 -25.95 -78.69
CA ILE A 19 -36.96 -26.45 -77.66
C ILE A 19 -35.76 -25.51 -77.49
N HIS A 20 -35.17 -25.05 -78.60
CA HIS A 20 -34.04 -24.12 -78.55
C HIS A 20 -34.45 -22.76 -77.95
N ASP A 21 -35.63 -22.25 -78.31
CA ASP A 21 -36.16 -21.00 -77.79
C ASP A 21 -36.52 -21.12 -76.29
N ALA A 22 -37.06 -22.27 -75.86
CA ALA A 22 -37.30 -22.58 -74.46
C ALA A 22 -35.99 -22.66 -73.64
N GLN A 23 -34.97 -23.34 -74.16
CA GLN A 23 -33.64 -23.39 -73.53
C GLN A 23 -32.98 -22.01 -73.46
N ALA A 24 -33.10 -21.21 -74.51
CA ALA A 24 -32.59 -19.85 -74.53
C ALA A 24 -33.31 -18.95 -73.51
N HIS A 25 -34.62 -19.12 -73.34
CA HIS A 25 -35.41 -18.42 -72.33
C HIS A 25 -35.00 -18.83 -70.92
N GLU A 26 -34.84 -20.13 -70.66
CA GLU A 26 -34.41 -20.66 -69.36
C GLU A 26 -33.00 -20.18 -69.00
N GLN A 27 -32.05 -20.21 -69.94
CA GLN A 27 -30.70 -19.68 -69.73
C GLN A 27 -30.69 -18.18 -69.41
N ARG A 28 -31.55 -17.40 -70.07
CA ARG A 28 -31.70 -15.96 -69.78
C ARG A 28 -32.28 -15.76 -68.38
N TYR A 29 -33.33 -16.49 -68.03
CA TYR A 29 -33.93 -16.42 -66.70
C TYR A 29 -32.92 -16.75 -65.59
N MET A 30 -32.14 -17.82 -65.75
CA MET A 30 -31.12 -18.21 -64.78
C MET A 30 -29.98 -17.18 -64.67
N ARG A 31 -29.57 -16.58 -65.79
CA ARG A 31 -28.57 -15.49 -65.78
C ARG A 31 -29.09 -14.25 -65.07
N ASP A 32 -30.33 -13.84 -65.36
CA ASP A 32 -30.94 -12.67 -64.73
C ASP A 32 -31.13 -12.89 -63.23
N GLN A 33 -31.53 -14.10 -62.82
CA GLN A 33 -31.63 -14.46 -61.40
C GLN A 33 -30.27 -14.45 -60.71
N HIS A 34 -29.23 -14.98 -61.35
CA HIS A 34 -27.87 -14.95 -60.81
C HIS A 34 -27.32 -13.52 -60.71
N ALA A 35 -27.57 -12.68 -61.72
CA ALA A 35 -27.18 -11.27 -61.69
C ALA A 35 -27.86 -10.51 -60.54
N ARG A 36 -29.16 -10.72 -60.31
CA ARG A 36 -29.87 -10.13 -59.17
C ARG A 36 -29.31 -10.60 -57.83
N TYR A 37 -28.98 -11.89 -57.71
CA TYR A 37 -28.39 -12.43 -56.49
C TYR A 37 -27.02 -11.80 -56.20
N LEU A 38 -26.16 -11.67 -57.21
CA LEU A 38 -24.85 -11.03 -57.06
C LEU A 38 -24.99 -9.56 -56.65
N GLU A 39 -25.95 -8.84 -57.21
CA GLU A 39 -26.20 -7.45 -56.84
C GLU A 39 -26.67 -7.33 -55.39
N GLN A 40 -27.59 -8.20 -54.94
CA GLN A 40 -28.04 -8.24 -53.55
C GLN A 40 -26.89 -8.54 -52.58
N VAL A 41 -26.01 -9.48 -52.91
CA VAL A 41 -24.84 -9.79 -52.08
C VAL A 41 -23.90 -8.59 -52.01
N ARG A 42 -23.67 -7.91 -53.15
CA ARG A 42 -22.84 -6.70 -53.21
C ARG A 42 -23.41 -5.56 -52.36
N GLU A 43 -24.70 -5.31 -52.47
CA GLU A 43 -25.40 -4.31 -51.66
C GLU A 43 -25.33 -4.64 -50.17
N ALA A 44 -25.56 -5.89 -49.80
CA ALA A 44 -25.47 -6.35 -48.41
C ALA A 44 -24.05 -6.15 -47.84
N GLN A 45 -23.02 -6.53 -48.59
CA GLN A 45 -21.62 -6.32 -48.22
C GLN A 45 -21.29 -4.82 -48.08
N GLN A 46 -21.81 -3.98 -48.96
CA GLN A 46 -21.57 -2.54 -48.90
C GLN A 46 -22.24 -1.89 -47.68
N VAL A 47 -23.44 -2.34 -47.31
CA VAL A 47 -24.14 -1.90 -46.09
C VAL A 47 -23.37 -2.34 -44.84
N GLU A 48 -22.87 -3.58 -44.82
CA GLU A 48 -22.10 -4.11 -43.69
C GLU A 48 -20.77 -3.37 -43.51
N LEU A 49 -20.02 -3.14 -44.58
CA LEU A 49 -18.78 -2.36 -44.56
C LEU A 49 -19.01 -0.93 -44.07
N LYS A 50 -20.09 -0.29 -44.50
CA LYS A 50 -20.44 1.06 -44.04
C LYS A 50 -20.77 1.06 -42.54
N SER A 51 -21.59 0.10 -42.09
CA SER A 51 -21.93 -0.06 -40.67
C SER A 51 -20.68 -0.29 -39.81
N LEU A 52 -19.75 -1.11 -40.28
CA LEU A 52 -18.49 -1.37 -39.58
C LEU A 52 -17.59 -0.12 -39.53
N ALA A 53 -17.49 0.63 -40.64
CA ALA A 53 -16.75 1.88 -40.70
C ALA A 53 -17.34 2.93 -39.74
N ASP A 54 -18.66 3.07 -39.68
CA ASP A 54 -19.35 4.01 -38.80
C ASP A 54 -19.14 3.63 -37.32
N LYS A 55 -19.17 2.33 -36.99
CA LYS A 55 -18.84 1.83 -35.64
C LYS A 55 -17.40 2.14 -35.26
N HIS A 56 -16.43 1.87 -36.13
CA HIS A 56 -15.02 2.16 -35.87
C HIS A 56 -14.77 3.66 -35.75
N ALA A 57 -15.40 4.49 -36.57
CA ALA A 57 -15.30 5.95 -36.48
C ALA A 57 -15.83 6.46 -35.13
N SER A 58 -16.95 5.89 -34.65
CA SER A 58 -17.55 6.23 -33.37
C SER A 58 -16.66 5.79 -32.19
N GLN A 59 -16.07 4.59 -32.26
CA GLN A 59 -15.12 4.09 -31.26
C GLN A 59 -13.85 4.93 -31.20
N LEU A 60 -13.30 5.34 -32.35
CA LEU A 60 -12.13 6.21 -32.41
C LEU A 60 -12.43 7.59 -31.83
N ALA A 61 -13.59 8.16 -32.13
CA ALA A 61 -14.01 9.44 -31.57
C ALA A 61 -14.10 9.39 -30.03
N ALA A 62 -14.75 8.36 -29.49
CA ALA A 62 -14.84 8.15 -28.05
C ALA A 62 -13.46 7.96 -27.40
N PHE A 63 -12.59 7.16 -28.03
CA PHE A 63 -11.22 6.95 -27.55
C PHE A 63 -10.42 8.25 -27.50
N PHE A 64 -10.50 9.10 -28.53
CA PHE A 64 -9.82 10.39 -28.53
C PHE A 64 -10.34 11.33 -27.45
N GLU A 65 -11.64 11.34 -27.19
CA GLU A 65 -12.23 12.14 -26.09
C GLU A 65 -11.73 11.66 -24.73
N ASP A 66 -11.66 10.35 -24.50
CA ASP A 66 -11.13 9.78 -23.26
C ASP A 66 -9.64 10.08 -23.08
N VAL A 67 -8.84 10.00 -24.16
CA VAL A 67 -7.42 10.39 -24.12
C VAL A 67 -7.26 11.88 -23.82
N GLN A 68 -8.09 12.74 -24.40
CA GLN A 68 -8.08 14.19 -24.11
C GLN A 68 -8.45 14.47 -22.65
N ARG A 69 -9.45 13.76 -22.11
CA ARG A 69 -9.85 13.91 -20.71
C ARG A 69 -8.75 13.43 -19.76
N SER A 70 -8.13 12.29 -20.06
CA SER A 70 -7.03 11.73 -19.27
C SER A 70 -5.79 12.62 -19.30
N THR A 71 -5.42 13.15 -20.47
CA THR A 71 -4.29 14.09 -20.58
C THR A 71 -4.55 15.39 -19.82
N ALA A 72 -5.75 15.96 -19.90
CA ALA A 72 -6.12 17.13 -19.09
C ALA A 72 -6.05 16.84 -17.58
N GLN A 73 -6.45 15.64 -17.15
CA GLN A 73 -6.34 15.24 -15.74
C GLN A 73 -4.87 15.12 -15.29
N ILE A 74 -4.02 14.51 -16.12
CA ILE A 74 -2.58 14.41 -15.86
C ILE A 74 -1.96 15.80 -15.72
N ASP A 75 -2.33 16.76 -16.57
CA ASP A 75 -1.83 18.13 -16.49
C ASP A 75 -2.24 18.83 -15.18
N VAL A 76 -3.48 18.62 -14.73
CA VAL A 76 -3.96 19.14 -13.44
C VAL A 76 -3.19 18.53 -12.27
N GLU A 77 -2.99 17.21 -12.28
CA GLU A 77 -2.24 16.50 -11.24
C GLU A 77 -0.76 16.90 -11.25
N ALA A 78 -0.15 17.07 -12.43
CA ALA A 78 1.21 17.57 -12.57
C ALA A 78 1.34 18.99 -12.00
N GLY A 79 0.37 19.87 -12.26
CA GLY A 79 0.32 21.22 -11.67
C GLY A 79 0.24 21.19 -10.15
N ALA A 80 -0.61 20.34 -9.58
CA ALA A 80 -0.72 20.18 -8.13
C ALA A 80 0.57 19.64 -7.49
N LEU A 81 1.24 18.69 -8.15
CA LEU A 81 2.53 18.16 -7.71
C LEU A 81 3.63 19.21 -7.79
N MET A 82 3.68 20.03 -8.84
CA MET A 82 4.65 21.13 -8.95
C MET A 82 4.46 22.18 -7.84
N GLU A 83 3.22 22.54 -7.52
CA GLU A 83 2.95 23.48 -6.41
C GLU A 83 3.34 22.87 -5.05
N LYS A 84 3.04 21.58 -4.83
CA LYS A 84 3.48 20.88 -3.61
C LYS A 84 5.01 20.82 -3.53
N LYS A 85 5.70 20.61 -4.65
CA LYS A 85 7.17 20.65 -4.72
C LYS A 85 7.69 22.04 -4.35
N ARG A 86 7.09 23.10 -4.88
CA ARG A 86 7.45 24.49 -4.54
C ARG A 86 7.25 24.80 -3.05
N GLN A 87 6.15 24.31 -2.46
CA GLN A 87 5.90 24.44 -1.03
C GLN A 87 6.93 23.68 -0.20
N TRP A 88 7.35 22.49 -0.64
CA TRP A 88 8.43 21.74 -0.01
C TRP A 88 9.77 22.47 -0.08
N GLU A 89 10.13 23.04 -1.22
CA GLU A 89 11.36 23.83 -1.37
C GLU A 89 11.37 25.03 -0.41
N MET A 90 10.22 25.69 -0.20
CA MET A 90 10.10 26.76 0.81
C MET A 90 10.27 26.25 2.24
N VAL A 91 9.72 25.07 2.58
CA VAL A 91 9.89 24.46 3.90
C VAL A 91 11.35 24.08 4.11
N GLU A 92 11.99 23.48 3.11
CA GLU A 92 13.40 23.11 3.13
C GLU A 92 14.29 24.35 3.33
N GLN A 93 14.02 25.45 2.62
CA GLN A 93 14.73 26.71 2.82
C GLN A 93 14.52 27.26 4.24
N ARG A 94 13.29 27.23 4.78
CA ARG A 94 13.02 27.66 6.16
C ARG A 94 13.71 26.78 7.20
N VAL A 95 13.76 25.48 6.97
CA VAL A 95 14.51 24.53 7.81
C VAL A 95 16.00 24.85 7.73
N HIS A 96 16.54 25.10 6.55
CA HIS A 96 17.94 25.47 6.35
C HIS A 96 18.28 26.75 7.11
N GLU A 97 17.49 27.82 6.94
CA GLU A 97 17.66 29.09 7.68
C GLU A 97 17.51 28.92 9.20
N ALA A 98 16.59 28.06 9.65
CA ALA A 98 16.42 27.77 11.08
C ALA A 98 17.62 26.99 11.64
N VAL A 99 18.12 26.01 10.89
CA VAL A 99 19.32 25.22 11.24
C VAL A 99 20.55 26.12 11.28
N GLU A 100 20.70 27.06 10.35
CA GLU A 100 21.79 28.05 10.33
C GLU A 100 21.71 29.03 11.52
N LYS A 101 20.50 29.51 11.86
CA LYS A 101 20.31 30.31 13.09
C LYS A 101 20.63 29.51 14.36
N LEU A 102 20.31 28.22 14.36
CA LEU A 102 20.61 27.31 15.46
C LEU A 102 22.07 26.87 15.50
N SER A 103 22.80 26.82 14.38
CA SER A 103 24.24 26.50 14.36
C SER A 103 25.06 27.57 15.06
N HIS A 104 24.63 28.84 15.01
CA HIS A 104 25.24 29.95 15.75
C HIS A 104 24.71 30.13 17.18
N SER A 105 23.85 29.22 17.67
CA SER A 105 23.31 29.31 19.03
C SER A 105 24.38 28.99 20.08
N VAL A 106 24.39 29.75 21.17
CA VAL A 106 25.25 29.49 22.33
C VAL A 106 24.49 28.59 23.30
N ILE A 107 25.02 27.39 23.52
CA ILE A 107 24.47 26.42 24.47
C ILE A 107 24.91 26.83 25.88
N LYS A 108 23.93 27.01 26.77
CA LYS A 108 24.14 27.34 28.18
C LYS A 108 23.85 26.11 29.03
N LEU A 109 24.86 25.58 29.71
CA LEU A 109 24.79 24.42 30.58
C LEU A 109 25.00 24.85 32.03
N ASN A 110 24.08 24.51 32.92
CA ASN A 110 24.26 24.73 34.35
C ASN A 110 24.80 23.45 35.00
N VAL A 111 26.01 23.52 35.54
CA VAL A 111 26.68 22.39 36.22
C VAL A 111 26.96 22.80 37.66
N GLY A 112 26.22 22.23 38.61
CA GLY A 112 26.40 22.50 40.04
C GLY A 112 26.18 23.96 40.45
N GLY A 113 25.32 24.70 39.74
CA GLY A 113 25.03 26.11 40.01
C GLY A 113 25.91 27.11 39.24
N ARG A 114 26.83 26.63 38.39
CA ARG A 114 27.64 27.48 37.50
C ARG A 114 27.20 27.31 36.05
N ILE A 115 26.95 28.43 35.37
CA ILE A 115 26.52 28.45 33.96
C ILE A 115 27.76 28.53 33.05
N PHE A 116 27.91 27.53 32.19
CA PHE A 116 28.88 27.49 31.11
C PHE A 116 28.17 27.80 29.79
N ALA A 117 28.67 28.78 29.04
CA ALA A 117 28.11 29.19 27.75
C ALA A 117 29.13 28.91 26.65
N ILE A 118 28.79 28.04 25.70
CA ILE A 118 29.70 27.59 24.64
C ILE A 118 28.97 27.63 23.29
N PRO A 119 29.58 28.17 22.22
CA PRO A 119 28.98 28.11 20.88
C PRO A 119 28.73 26.66 20.44
N LYS A 120 27.58 26.39 19.81
CA LYS A 120 27.25 25.05 19.28
C LYS A 120 28.33 24.53 18.33
N GLU A 121 28.90 25.38 17.47
CA GLU A 121 30.03 25.04 16.60
C GLU A 121 31.24 24.48 17.35
N THR A 122 31.55 25.01 18.53
CA THR A 122 32.67 24.52 19.36
C THR A 122 32.38 23.11 19.90
N LEU A 123 31.12 22.83 20.24
CA LEU A 123 30.68 21.50 20.68
C LEU A 123 30.62 20.50 19.51
N LEU A 124 30.34 20.98 18.29
CA LEU A 124 30.31 20.18 17.07
C LEU A 124 31.68 20.00 16.41
N LYS A 125 32.68 20.82 16.75
CA LYS A 125 34.04 20.82 16.17
C LYS A 125 34.76 19.48 16.31
N PHE A 126 34.45 18.71 17.35
CA PHE A 126 35.01 17.39 17.58
C PHE A 126 34.06 16.32 17.06
N GLU A 127 34.28 15.93 15.80
CA GLU A 127 33.51 14.87 15.14
C GLU A 127 33.60 13.57 15.94
N GLY A 128 32.45 12.96 16.27
CA GLY A 128 32.36 11.76 17.10
C GLY A 128 32.38 11.98 18.62
N SER A 129 32.44 13.24 19.10
CA SER A 129 32.21 13.55 20.51
C SER A 129 30.74 13.36 20.92
N TYR A 130 30.47 13.22 22.21
CA TYR A 130 29.12 13.07 22.76
C TYR A 130 28.18 14.21 22.31
N PHE A 131 28.65 15.46 22.35
CA PHE A 131 27.87 16.61 21.91
C PHE A 131 27.71 16.65 20.39
N HIS A 132 28.71 16.23 19.61
CA HIS A 132 28.58 16.12 18.17
C HIS A 132 27.50 15.09 17.77
N ALA A 133 27.43 13.96 18.46
CA ALA A 133 26.41 12.94 18.22
C ALA A 133 24.99 13.36 18.67
N MET A 134 24.89 14.13 19.75
CA MET A 134 23.61 14.60 20.29
C MET A 134 22.96 15.70 19.44
N PHE A 135 23.76 16.48 18.70
CA PHE A 135 23.27 17.69 18.01
C PHE A 135 23.30 17.64 16.47
N CYS A 136 23.87 16.59 15.87
CA CYS A 136 23.87 16.34 14.43
C CYS A 136 23.09 15.05 14.11
N GLU A 137 21.78 15.13 13.90
CA GLU A 137 21.02 13.97 13.45
C GLU A 137 21.18 13.70 11.95
N GLY A 138 21.20 12.40 11.62
CA GLY A 138 21.53 11.84 10.31
C GLY A 138 22.72 10.86 10.36
N LEU A 139 22.79 9.98 11.37
CA LEU A 139 23.92 9.07 11.56
C LEU A 139 23.90 7.93 10.53
N PRO A 140 24.97 7.76 9.71
CA PRO A 140 25.14 6.59 8.86
C PRO A 140 25.13 5.28 9.68
N PRO A 141 24.75 4.14 9.10
CA PRO A 141 24.54 2.87 9.83
C PRO A 141 25.70 2.46 10.76
N LEU A 142 26.94 2.63 10.31
CA LEU A 142 28.14 2.31 11.09
C LEU A 142 28.35 3.26 12.29
N LYS A 143 27.95 4.53 12.15
CA LYS A 143 28.00 5.49 13.26
C LYS A 143 26.81 5.29 14.21
N LYS A 144 25.64 4.84 13.74
CA LYS A 144 24.52 4.38 14.59
C LYS A 144 24.91 3.16 15.43
N GLN A 145 25.62 2.20 14.86
CA GLN A 145 26.12 1.02 15.58
C GLN A 145 27.16 1.41 16.65
N ARG A 146 28.03 2.39 16.37
CA ARG A 146 28.96 2.95 17.36
C ARG A 146 28.26 3.78 18.43
N LEU A 147 27.22 4.52 18.06
CA LEU A 147 26.41 5.28 19.01
C LEU A 147 25.62 4.33 19.92
N MET A 148 25.02 3.27 19.39
CA MET A 148 24.38 2.22 20.18
C MET A 148 25.35 1.61 21.18
N LYS A 149 26.56 1.24 20.75
CA LYS A 149 27.63 0.79 21.67
C LYS A 149 28.05 1.84 22.70
N THR A 150 27.90 3.13 22.40
CA THR A 150 28.19 4.24 23.33
C THR A 150 27.01 4.53 24.25
N LEU A 151 25.76 4.31 23.80
CA LEU A 151 24.54 4.37 24.62
C LEU A 151 24.49 3.18 25.60
N ASP A 152 24.95 2.00 25.16
CA ASP A 152 25.25 0.85 26.03
C ASP A 152 26.32 1.21 27.06
N TYR A 153 27.37 1.94 26.65
CA TYR A 153 28.42 2.44 27.55
C TYR A 153 27.92 3.52 28.53
N LEU A 154 26.86 4.24 28.18
CA LEU A 154 26.23 5.29 28.99
C LEU A 154 25.01 4.79 29.78
N ASN A 155 24.65 3.51 29.65
CA ASN A 155 23.52 2.89 30.33
C ASN A 155 22.18 3.63 30.07
N LEU A 156 22.05 4.28 28.90
CA LEU A 156 20.77 4.85 28.45
C LEU A 156 19.93 3.72 27.90
N GLU A 157 19.28 3.05 28.84
CA GLU A 157 18.32 1.97 28.70
C GLU A 157 17.43 2.17 27.44
N VAL A 158 17.74 1.48 26.34
CA VAL A 158 16.99 1.50 25.06
C VAL A 158 15.96 0.36 25.08
N LEU A 159 14.75 0.61 24.57
CA LEU A 159 13.72 -0.42 24.50
C LEU A 159 14.11 -1.46 23.44
N GLU A 160 14.08 -2.74 23.78
CA GLU A 160 14.43 -3.84 22.89
C GLU A 160 13.28 -4.84 22.82
N TRP A 161 13.15 -5.51 21.67
CA TRP A 161 12.35 -6.71 21.56
C TRP A 161 13.01 -7.88 22.30
N ASP A 162 12.19 -8.71 22.91
CA ASP A 162 12.58 -9.90 23.66
C ASP A 162 11.98 -11.16 23.03
N ALA A 163 12.80 -11.89 22.26
CA ALA A 163 12.41 -13.19 21.72
C ALA A 163 12.09 -14.22 22.81
N SER A 164 12.68 -14.11 24.02
CA SER A 164 12.47 -15.11 25.08
C SER A 164 11.06 -15.08 25.66
N ALA A 165 10.33 -13.98 25.46
CA ALA A 165 8.92 -13.87 25.82
C ALA A 165 7.99 -14.67 24.88
N SER A 166 8.50 -15.13 23.73
CA SER A 166 7.72 -15.80 22.69
C SER A 166 7.72 -17.31 22.91
N VAL A 167 7.03 -17.77 23.95
CA VAL A 167 7.00 -19.20 24.32
C VAL A 167 6.14 -19.99 23.34
N GLY A 168 6.73 -20.97 22.65
CA GLY A 168 6.03 -21.90 21.76
C GLY A 168 6.31 -21.70 20.28
N ILE A 169 6.77 -20.51 19.89
CA ILE A 169 7.12 -20.20 18.51
C ILE A 169 8.47 -20.85 18.17
N THR A 170 8.48 -21.68 17.13
CA THR A 170 9.66 -22.46 16.73
C THR A 170 10.88 -21.58 16.40
N ASP A 171 12.05 -22.03 16.85
CA ASP A 171 13.37 -21.42 16.57
C ASP A 171 13.52 -21.19 15.05
N GLY A 172 13.61 -19.93 14.62
CA GLY A 172 13.80 -19.54 13.20
C GLY A 172 12.63 -18.80 12.52
N THR A 173 11.48 -18.69 13.18
CA THR A 173 10.31 -17.93 12.67
C THR A 173 10.36 -16.45 13.03
N ILE A 174 10.99 -16.09 14.14
CA ILE A 174 11.20 -14.71 14.56
C ILE A 174 12.65 -14.34 14.27
N LEU A 175 12.84 -13.37 13.37
CA LEU A 175 14.14 -12.83 13.02
C LEU A 175 14.28 -11.46 13.69
N ILE A 176 15.21 -11.34 14.62
CA ILE A 176 15.50 -10.09 15.34
C ILE A 176 16.84 -9.53 14.87
N SER A 177 16.91 -8.22 14.63
CA SER A 177 18.15 -7.52 14.29
C SER A 177 19.18 -7.56 15.45
N GLU A 178 20.46 -7.34 15.14
CA GLU A 178 21.54 -7.36 16.16
C GLU A 178 21.30 -6.34 17.30
N ASP A 179 20.67 -5.20 16.99
CA ASP A 179 20.30 -4.18 17.97
C ASP A 179 18.97 -4.45 18.69
N LYS A 180 18.29 -5.56 18.37
CA LYS A 180 16.98 -5.97 18.89
C LYS A 180 15.87 -4.93 18.75
N ARG A 181 16.01 -4.00 17.81
CA ARG A 181 15.01 -2.96 17.53
C ARG A 181 14.06 -3.36 16.42
N THR A 182 14.48 -4.24 15.52
CA THR A 182 13.70 -4.67 14.36
C THR A 182 13.41 -6.16 14.47
N VAL A 183 12.16 -6.52 14.25
CA VAL A 183 11.67 -7.90 14.24
C VAL A 183 11.01 -8.19 12.90
N SER A 184 11.18 -9.40 12.38
CA SER A 184 10.46 -9.91 11.23
C SER A 184 9.94 -11.32 11.52
N PHE A 185 8.76 -11.65 10.99
CA PHE A 185 8.14 -12.95 11.18
C PHE A 185 8.11 -13.73 9.86
N ALA A 186 8.58 -14.97 9.89
CA ALA A 186 8.54 -15.95 8.82
C ALA A 186 7.61 -17.11 9.23
N LEU A 187 6.32 -16.82 9.28
CA LEU A 187 5.25 -17.69 9.77
C LEU A 187 4.89 -18.82 8.81
N SER A 188 5.18 -18.67 7.52
CA SER A 188 4.97 -19.73 6.50
C SER A 188 5.79 -21.01 6.78
N ILE A 189 6.73 -20.96 7.73
CA ILE A 189 7.55 -22.09 8.14
C ILE A 189 6.94 -22.85 9.32
N ALA A 190 6.00 -22.25 10.07
CA ALA A 190 5.55 -22.78 11.35
C ALA A 190 4.04 -22.99 11.52
N ASP A 191 3.20 -22.61 10.55
CA ASP A 191 1.72 -22.73 10.64
C ASP A 191 1.14 -22.12 11.94
N GLU A 192 1.82 -21.12 12.51
CA GLU A 192 1.52 -20.49 13.81
C GLU A 192 1.41 -18.96 13.69
N SER A 193 0.79 -18.32 14.69
CA SER A 193 0.80 -16.86 14.84
C SER A 193 2.12 -16.39 15.46
N GLY A 194 2.61 -15.24 15.00
CA GLY A 194 3.78 -14.57 15.52
C GLY A 194 3.44 -13.70 16.72
N PHE A 195 4.19 -13.86 17.81
CA PHE A 195 4.11 -13.02 19.00
C PHE A 195 5.50 -12.51 19.36
N ILE A 196 5.61 -11.27 19.80
CA ILE A 196 6.83 -10.75 20.44
C ILE A 196 6.49 -9.63 21.41
N GLN A 197 7.28 -9.51 22.47
CA GLN A 197 7.13 -8.50 23.50
C GLN A 197 8.43 -7.72 23.68
N ALA A 198 8.35 -6.47 24.13
CA ALA A 198 9.54 -5.73 24.54
C ALA A 198 10.01 -6.12 25.95
N ASN A 199 11.29 -5.97 26.23
CA ASN A 199 11.94 -6.43 27.48
C ASN A 199 11.59 -5.63 28.75
N ARG A 200 10.84 -4.53 28.64
CA ARG A 200 10.52 -3.64 29.77
C ARG A 200 9.25 -2.82 29.50
N PRO A 201 8.59 -2.33 30.56
CA PRO A 201 7.37 -1.56 30.41
C PRO A 201 7.66 -0.10 30.03
N VAL A 202 6.72 0.53 29.33
CA VAL A 202 6.83 1.93 28.88
C VAL A 202 5.51 2.67 28.97
N ASP A 203 5.60 4.00 29.05
CA ASP A 203 4.45 4.91 28.95
C ASP A 203 4.25 5.44 27.52
N ARG A 204 5.25 5.27 26.65
CA ARG A 204 5.18 5.65 25.24
C ARG A 204 6.00 4.68 24.40
N VAL A 205 5.42 4.22 23.30
CA VAL A 205 6.12 3.43 22.28
C VAL A 205 5.73 3.91 20.89
N SER A 206 6.70 3.94 19.98
CA SER A 206 6.45 4.17 18.55
C SER A 206 7.01 2.98 17.78
N ILE A 207 6.22 2.43 16.87
CA ILE A 207 6.57 1.24 16.08
C ILE A 207 6.34 1.57 14.62
N GLN A 208 7.41 1.50 13.83
CA GLN A 208 7.35 1.64 12.39
C GLN A 208 7.02 0.30 11.74
N LEU A 209 6.02 0.31 10.85
CA LEU A 209 5.75 -0.79 9.94
C LEU A 209 6.74 -0.73 8.79
N VAL A 210 7.73 -1.63 8.78
CA VAL A 210 8.73 -1.70 7.71
C VAL A 210 8.19 -2.47 6.52
N SER A 211 7.48 -3.57 6.78
CA SER A 211 6.75 -4.38 5.82
C SER A 211 5.50 -4.91 6.50
N ARG A 212 4.33 -4.79 5.88
CA ARG A 212 3.06 -5.33 6.38
C ARG A 212 2.99 -6.86 6.30
N GLY A 213 3.80 -7.48 5.45
CA GLY A 213 3.67 -8.90 5.16
C GLY A 213 2.33 -9.24 4.48
N ASN A 214 2.00 -10.52 4.42
CA ASN A 214 0.73 -11.00 3.88
C ASN A 214 0.27 -12.30 4.55
N THR A 215 -0.98 -12.69 4.32
CA THR A 215 -1.49 -14.01 4.68
C THR A 215 -2.16 -14.65 3.47
N LEU A 216 -2.05 -15.98 3.33
CA LEU A 216 -2.52 -16.69 2.13
C LEU A 216 -3.98 -17.14 2.25
N ASN A 217 -4.45 -17.49 3.46
CA ASN A 217 -5.72 -18.21 3.66
C ASN A 217 -6.66 -17.57 4.68
N ASP A 218 -6.21 -16.58 5.45
CA ASP A 218 -6.98 -15.96 6.52
C ASP A 218 -7.13 -14.45 6.31
N MET A 219 -7.97 -13.81 7.11
CA MET A 219 -7.98 -12.35 7.18
C MET A 219 -6.67 -11.87 7.84
N PRO A 220 -5.97 -10.87 7.27
CA PRO A 220 -4.72 -10.37 7.85
C PRO A 220 -5.01 -9.65 9.17
N LEU A 221 -4.33 -10.11 10.22
CA LEU A 221 -4.42 -9.59 11.58
C LEU A 221 -3.01 -9.31 12.09
N THR A 222 -2.80 -8.07 12.52
CA THR A 222 -1.63 -7.66 13.27
C THR A 222 -2.09 -6.69 14.35
N TYR A 223 -1.99 -7.13 15.59
CA TYR A 223 -2.24 -6.35 16.78
C TYR A 223 -0.93 -5.80 17.31
N ILE A 224 -0.88 -4.50 17.52
CA ILE A 224 0.22 -3.81 18.20
C ILE A 224 -0.38 -3.16 19.44
N GLY A 225 0.20 -3.42 20.60
CA GLY A 225 -0.46 -3.07 21.83
C GLY A 225 0.44 -2.93 23.04
N LEU A 226 -0.25 -2.78 24.17
CA LEU A 226 0.31 -2.72 25.51
C LEU A 226 -0.38 -3.78 26.36
N GLU A 227 0.40 -4.60 27.06
CA GLU A 227 -0.11 -5.62 27.98
C GLU A 227 0.52 -5.51 29.36
N ALA A 228 -0.24 -5.82 30.39
CA ALA A 228 0.20 -5.85 31.77
C ALA A 228 -0.11 -7.21 32.37
N PHE A 229 0.71 -7.62 33.33
CA PHE A 229 0.67 -8.96 33.92
C PHE A 229 0.34 -8.92 35.41
N GLN A 230 -0.28 -10.00 35.85
CA GLN A 230 -0.44 -10.36 37.25
C GLN A 230 0.89 -10.86 37.82
N ARG A 231 0.95 -11.07 39.14
CA ARG A 231 2.18 -11.52 39.81
C ARG A 231 2.56 -12.97 39.47
N ASP A 232 1.60 -13.77 39.06
CA ASP A 232 1.78 -15.16 38.62
C ASP A 232 2.24 -15.27 37.16
N GLY A 233 2.23 -14.16 36.41
CA GLY A 233 2.64 -14.11 35.01
C GLY A 233 1.48 -14.12 34.01
N ASP A 234 0.23 -14.23 34.47
CA ASP A 234 -0.93 -14.20 33.58
C ASP A 234 -1.22 -12.77 33.09
N VAL A 235 -1.74 -12.65 31.87
CA VAL A 235 -2.16 -11.35 31.30
C VAL A 235 -3.34 -10.80 32.11
N ASP A 236 -3.15 -9.60 32.63
CA ASP A 236 -4.08 -8.89 33.50
C ASP A 236 -4.90 -7.83 32.75
N SER A 237 -4.25 -7.13 31.82
CA SER A 237 -4.88 -6.07 31.04
C SER A 237 -4.17 -5.94 29.70
N VAL A 238 -4.94 -5.84 28.63
CA VAL A 238 -4.42 -5.68 27.27
C VAL A 238 -5.15 -4.55 26.56
N VAL A 239 -4.40 -3.79 25.78
CA VAL A 239 -4.89 -2.77 24.87
C VAL A 239 -4.21 -2.99 23.53
N SER A 240 -5.00 -3.16 22.48
CA SER A 240 -4.49 -3.59 21.17
C SER A 240 -5.04 -2.72 20.06
N TYR A 241 -4.18 -2.33 19.14
CA TYR A 241 -4.55 -1.69 17.88
C TYR A 241 -4.32 -2.66 16.73
N ASN A 242 -5.37 -3.02 15.99
CA ASN A 242 -5.25 -3.81 14.79
C ASN A 242 -4.88 -2.91 13.61
N ILE A 243 -3.64 -3.00 13.14
CA ILE A 243 -3.13 -2.13 12.07
C ILE A 243 -3.73 -2.45 10.68
N CYS A 244 -4.32 -3.65 10.52
CA CYS A 244 -4.95 -4.10 9.30
C CYS A 244 -6.40 -3.60 9.18
N SER A 245 -7.14 -3.57 10.29
CA SER A 245 -8.56 -3.19 10.33
C SER A 245 -8.84 -1.80 10.90
N GLY A 246 -7.90 -1.23 11.67
CA GLY A 246 -8.05 0.00 12.44
C GLY A 246 -8.73 -0.20 13.80
N GLU A 247 -9.11 -1.42 14.15
CA GLU A 247 -9.87 -1.73 15.36
C GLU A 247 -9.02 -1.56 16.63
N VAL A 248 -9.60 -1.00 17.69
CA VAL A 248 -8.93 -0.84 18.99
C VAL A 248 -9.66 -1.65 20.06
N SER A 249 -9.04 -2.71 20.57
CA SER A 249 -9.65 -3.59 21.56
C SER A 249 -9.01 -3.44 22.95
N ARG A 250 -9.81 -3.72 24.00
CA ARG A 250 -9.37 -3.79 25.40
C ARG A 250 -9.62 -5.20 25.98
N GLY A 251 -9.28 -6.23 25.21
CA GLY A 251 -9.74 -7.60 25.49
C GLY A 251 -11.26 -7.76 25.32
N HIS A 252 -11.87 -8.72 26.02
CA HIS A 252 -13.25 -9.20 25.81
C HIS A 252 -14.39 -8.25 26.23
N LEU A 253 -14.14 -6.96 26.48
CA LEU A 253 -15.05 -6.12 27.29
C LEU A 253 -15.66 -4.89 26.59
N CYS A 254 -15.60 -4.76 25.26
CA CYS A 254 -16.13 -3.56 24.61
C CYS A 254 -17.32 -3.84 23.68
N GLU A 255 -18.48 -3.25 23.98
CA GLU A 255 -19.69 -3.28 23.14
C GLU A 255 -19.56 -2.34 21.92
N ASP A 256 -18.82 -1.23 22.04
CA ASP A 256 -18.56 -0.26 20.97
C ASP A 256 -17.05 -0.13 20.72
N ILE A 257 -16.53 -0.92 19.79
CA ILE A 257 -15.09 -1.00 19.52
C ILE A 257 -14.64 0.25 18.72
N PRO A 258 -13.81 1.15 19.29
CA PRO A 258 -13.31 2.31 18.56
C PRO A 258 -12.50 1.88 17.34
N ARG A 259 -12.56 2.67 16.27
CA ARG A 259 -11.88 2.36 15.01
C ARG A 259 -11.11 3.55 14.48
N GLY A 260 -9.81 3.37 14.30
CA GLY A 260 -8.92 4.30 13.65
C GLY A 260 -8.62 3.94 12.19
N GLN A 261 -7.46 4.40 11.73
CA GLN A 261 -6.98 4.20 10.36
C GLN A 261 -6.19 2.90 10.19
N THR A 262 -6.09 2.38 8.98
CA THR A 262 -5.19 1.26 8.65
C THR A 262 -3.78 1.75 8.35
N PHE A 263 -2.76 0.90 8.48
CA PHE A 263 -1.34 1.29 8.37
C PHE A 263 -0.62 0.58 7.23
N VAL A 264 0.00 1.30 6.31
CA VAL A 264 0.79 0.74 5.21
C VAL A 264 2.29 0.81 5.51
N ASP A 265 3.11 0.16 4.68
CA ASP A 265 4.56 0.19 4.80
C ASP A 265 5.09 1.63 4.91
N GLY A 266 5.96 1.84 5.89
CA GLY A 266 6.53 3.13 6.25
C GLY A 266 5.78 3.87 7.36
N ASP A 267 4.51 3.55 7.62
CA ASP A 267 3.72 4.21 8.68
C ASP A 267 4.24 3.87 10.08
N ILE A 268 4.07 4.81 11.01
CA ILE A 268 4.46 4.70 12.42
C ILE A 268 3.21 4.76 13.29
N LEU A 269 2.97 3.72 14.08
CA LEU A 269 1.98 3.73 15.17
C LEU A 269 2.67 4.18 16.46
N THR A 270 2.12 5.20 17.11
CA THR A 270 2.54 5.62 18.45
C THR A 270 1.41 5.36 19.43
N ILE A 271 1.74 4.72 20.55
CA ILE A 271 0.83 4.47 21.68
C ILE A 271 1.38 5.25 22.88
N VAL A 272 0.52 6.05 23.52
CA VAL A 272 0.87 6.85 24.70
C VAL A 272 -0.08 6.51 25.84
N TYR A 273 0.46 5.96 26.91
CA TYR A 273 -0.21 5.78 28.19
C TYR A 273 0.08 6.96 29.11
N ASN A 274 -0.94 7.77 29.40
CA ASN A 274 -0.87 8.82 30.40
C ASN A 274 -1.33 8.26 31.75
N ARG A 275 -0.37 7.99 32.65
CA ARG A 275 -0.65 7.47 34.00
C ARG A 275 -1.50 8.42 34.86
N GLN A 276 -1.31 9.73 34.71
CA GLN A 276 -1.98 10.73 35.54
C GLN A 276 -3.47 10.78 35.20
N ASP A 277 -3.77 10.81 33.90
CA ASP A 277 -5.14 10.89 33.39
C ASP A 277 -5.79 9.51 33.24
N LYS A 278 -5.01 8.43 33.40
CA LYS A 278 -5.41 7.04 33.18
C LYS A 278 -6.00 6.83 31.78
N THR A 279 -5.37 7.45 30.78
CA THR A 279 -5.79 7.36 29.38
C THR A 279 -4.74 6.74 28.49
N ILE A 280 -5.17 6.03 27.44
CA ILE A 280 -4.31 5.63 26.32
C ILE A 280 -4.76 6.34 25.05
N HIS A 281 -3.80 6.94 24.34
CA HIS A 281 -3.98 7.60 23.06
C HIS A 281 -3.15 6.93 21.97
N PHE A 282 -3.62 7.06 20.74
CA PHE A 282 -2.95 6.53 19.56
C PHE A 282 -2.69 7.63 18.53
N ALA A 283 -1.51 7.61 17.92
CA ALA A 283 -1.16 8.51 16.84
C ALA A 283 -0.59 7.73 15.65
N LYS A 284 -0.85 8.22 14.44
CA LYS A 284 -0.28 7.71 13.20
C LYS A 284 0.66 8.77 12.61
N ASN A 285 1.92 8.41 12.37
CA ASN A 285 2.93 9.32 11.82
C ASN A 285 3.05 10.64 12.62
N GLY A 286 2.89 10.57 13.94
CA GLY A 286 2.91 11.72 14.85
C GLY A 286 1.62 12.53 14.92
N LEU A 287 0.58 12.20 14.14
CA LEU A 287 -0.73 12.83 14.19
C LEU A 287 -1.70 12.04 15.07
N ASP A 288 -2.31 12.70 16.05
CA ASP A 288 -3.31 12.10 16.93
C ASP A 288 -4.50 11.55 16.13
N MET A 289 -4.92 10.32 16.43
CA MET A 289 -6.05 9.68 15.78
C MET A 289 -7.39 10.01 16.45
N GLY A 290 -7.38 10.72 17.58
CA GLY A 290 -8.60 11.09 18.32
C GLY A 290 -9.23 9.92 19.07
N ILE A 291 -8.50 8.81 19.22
CA ILE A 291 -8.91 7.66 20.01
C ILE A 291 -8.33 7.81 21.41
N CYS A 292 -9.21 7.93 22.39
CA CYS A 292 -8.88 8.01 23.81
C CYS A 292 -9.56 6.86 24.55
N LEU A 293 -8.77 5.96 25.12
CA LEU A 293 -9.27 4.95 26.03
C LEU A 293 -9.15 5.49 27.45
N GLU A 294 -10.27 5.63 28.14
CA GLU A 294 -10.33 6.13 29.53
C GLU A 294 -10.30 4.96 30.54
N ASP A 295 -10.14 5.27 31.83
CA ASP A 295 -10.12 4.28 32.91
C ASP A 295 -9.12 3.13 32.67
N VAL A 296 -7.92 3.46 32.19
CA VAL A 296 -6.83 2.50 32.01
C VAL A 296 -6.18 2.21 33.36
N PRO A 297 -6.15 0.94 33.83
CA PRO A 297 -5.57 0.58 35.12
C PRO A 297 -4.11 1.02 35.26
N GLU A 298 -3.73 1.48 36.45
CA GLU A 298 -2.34 1.87 36.71
C GLU A 298 -1.44 0.63 36.89
N LYS A 299 -0.85 0.17 35.78
CA LYS A 299 0.00 -1.01 35.71
C LYS A 299 1.30 -0.72 34.95
N LYS A 300 2.19 -1.73 34.93
CA LYS A 300 3.39 -1.72 34.09
C LYS A 300 3.03 -2.38 32.76
N TYR A 301 2.93 -1.58 31.70
CA TYR A 301 2.53 -2.03 30.38
C TYR A 301 3.74 -2.27 29.48
N TYR A 302 3.81 -3.47 28.91
CA TYR A 302 4.84 -3.93 28.00
C TYR A 302 4.31 -3.83 26.57
N PRO A 303 5.06 -3.20 25.65
CA PRO A 303 4.74 -3.24 24.23
C PRO A 303 4.80 -4.66 23.69
N TYR A 304 3.82 -5.03 22.88
CA TYR A 304 3.80 -6.33 22.23
C TYR A 304 3.24 -6.23 20.81
N VAL A 305 3.51 -7.27 20.03
CA VAL A 305 2.95 -7.52 18.71
C VAL A 305 2.45 -8.95 18.65
N ASP A 306 1.24 -9.14 18.11
CA ASP A 306 0.64 -10.44 17.80
C ASP A 306 0.11 -10.41 16.36
N THR A 307 0.46 -11.40 15.54
CA THR A 307 0.16 -11.35 14.11
C THR A 307 0.06 -12.71 13.45
N ASN A 308 -0.80 -12.83 12.43
CA ASN A 308 -0.82 -13.96 11.51
C ASN A 308 -0.25 -13.62 10.11
N CYS A 309 0.39 -12.46 9.96
CA CYS A 309 0.92 -11.98 8.68
C CYS A 309 2.36 -12.46 8.49
N ASP A 310 2.58 -13.33 7.51
CA ASP A 310 3.90 -13.80 7.10
C ASP A 310 4.69 -12.67 6.41
N GLY A 311 5.98 -12.55 6.70
CA GLY A 311 6.85 -11.51 6.16
C GLY A 311 6.61 -10.12 6.71
N ILE A 312 5.83 -9.98 7.80
CA ILE A 312 5.69 -8.71 8.50
C ILE A 312 7.01 -8.33 9.18
N CYS A 313 7.41 -7.07 9.05
CA CYS A 313 8.63 -6.49 9.62
C CYS A 313 8.29 -5.19 10.33
N LEU A 314 8.73 -5.07 11.58
CA LEU A 314 8.40 -3.97 12.48
C LEU A 314 9.67 -3.49 13.18
N SER A 315 9.81 -2.18 13.35
CA SER A 315 10.95 -1.58 14.04
C SER A 315 10.50 -0.64 15.15
N LEU A 316 11.10 -0.75 16.33
CA LEU A 316 10.94 0.24 17.39
C LEU A 316 11.52 1.57 16.89
N ALA A 317 10.66 2.55 16.69
CA ALA A 317 11.05 3.90 16.29
C ALA A 317 11.56 4.68 17.51
N SER A 318 12.56 5.53 17.27
CA SER A 318 13.13 6.44 18.28
C SER A 318 12.30 7.71 18.39
#